data_AF-A0A915E6Y3-F1
#
_entry.id   AF-A0A915E6Y3-F1
#
_cell.length_a   1.000
_cell.length_b   1.000
_cell.length_c   1.000
_cell.angle_alpha   90.00
_cell.angle_beta   90.00
_cell.angle_gamma   90.00
#
_symmetry.space_group_name_H-M   'P 1'
#
loop_
_entity.id
_entity.type
_entity.pdbx_description
1 polymer ?
#
loop_
_entity_poly.entity_id
_entity_poly.type
_entity_poly.pdbx_seq_one_letter_code
_entity_poly.pdbx_strand_id
1 'polypeptide(L)'
;MSQNPSFKALLLDIEGTTTSISFVKDTLFPYAARNVHKYLTENMSNSSSSVTELVDALIQLSNEQNLLQPTQIEAVEKGEEPDKIVAKLAANVKMWIEQDKKLTALKQLQGLMWQQAYVNGESKAMCMMMCQWLLKSCKHGDLTEFLTGYFDTNVGPKVDPLSYQRISKDIKVNESEILFATDVHAEAIAALEAGLQVALVVRPGNAPLSEEARKKFRTVDNIKQILL
;
A
#
# COMPACT_ATOMS: atom_id res chain seq x y z
N MET A 1 6.67 9.37 35.58
CA MET A 1 6.99 7.99 35.15
C MET A 1 6.00 7.64 34.05
N SER A 2 6.39 7.73 32.79
CA SER A 2 5.61 7.13 31.70
C SER A 2 5.72 5.62 31.85
N GLN A 3 4.59 4.91 32.01
CA GLN A 3 4.62 3.46 31.86
C GLN A 3 4.85 3.16 30.39
N ASN A 4 5.88 2.36 30.08
CA ASN A 4 6.03 1.80 28.74
C ASN A 4 4.77 1.01 28.42
N PRO A 5 4.16 1.19 27.23
CA PRO A 5 2.98 0.43 26.85
C PRO A 5 3.33 -1.05 26.84
N SER A 6 2.71 -1.82 27.74
CA SER A 6 2.83 -3.27 27.74
C SER A 6 1.94 -3.81 26.64
N PHE A 7 2.52 -4.08 25.47
CA PHE A 7 1.84 -4.72 24.35
C PHE A 7 2.57 -6.02 23.96
N LYS A 8 1.84 -6.97 23.39
CA LYS A 8 2.35 -8.25 22.85
C LYS A 8 2.47 -8.25 21.33
N ALA A 9 1.74 -7.37 20.64
CA ALA A 9 1.82 -7.21 19.19
C ALA A 9 1.90 -5.72 18.80
N LEU A 10 2.69 -5.43 17.77
CA LEU A 10 2.83 -4.11 17.17
C LEU A 10 2.25 -4.15 15.75
N LEU A 11 1.16 -3.43 15.53
CA LEU A 11 0.56 -3.22 14.22
C LEU A 11 1.08 -1.89 13.65
N LEU A 12 1.63 -1.92 12.44
CA LEU A 12 2.25 -0.75 11.80
C LEU A 12 1.54 -0.40 10.50
N ASP A 13 1.23 0.88 10.32
CA ASP A 13 0.87 1.43 9.01
C ASP A 13 2.12 1.68 8.13
N ILE A 14 1.89 1.83 6.82
CA ILE A 14 2.95 1.93 5.82
C ILE A 14 3.22 3.38 5.42
N GLU A 15 2.31 3.98 4.63
CA GLU A 15 2.39 5.36 4.17
C GLU A 15 2.28 6.30 5.38
N GLY A 16 3.07 7.38 5.42
CA GLY A 16 3.12 8.34 6.53
C GLY A 16 3.73 7.80 7.85
N THR A 17 3.79 6.49 8.03
CA THR A 17 4.23 5.83 9.27
C THR A 17 5.61 5.18 9.15
N THR A 18 5.76 4.05 8.46
CA THR A 18 7.08 3.44 8.20
C THR A 18 7.79 4.08 7.00
N THR A 19 7.03 4.53 6.00
CA THR A 19 7.50 5.08 4.73
C THR A 19 7.01 6.52 4.54
N SER A 20 7.80 7.38 3.89
CA SER A 20 7.41 8.78 3.66
C SER A 20 6.34 8.91 2.56
N ILE A 21 5.34 9.76 2.79
CA ILE A 21 4.28 10.08 1.82
C ILE A 21 4.86 10.65 0.52
N SER A 22 5.82 11.58 0.62
CA SER A 22 6.47 12.19 -0.56
C SER A 22 7.21 11.16 -1.38
N PHE A 23 7.80 10.15 -0.75
CA PHE A 23 8.49 9.09 -1.47
C PHE A 23 7.52 8.22 -2.31
N VAL A 24 6.32 7.94 -1.80
CA VAL A 24 5.27 7.25 -2.58
C VAL A 24 4.81 8.11 -3.76
N LYS A 25 4.44 9.38 -3.50
CA LYS A 25 3.82 10.28 -4.48
C LYS A 25 4.81 10.84 -5.51
N ASP A 26 6.03 11.17 -5.09
CA ASP A 26 7.01 11.87 -5.93
C ASP A 26 8.03 10.91 -6.57
N THR A 27 8.13 9.66 -6.08
CA THR A 27 9.06 8.66 -6.65
C THR A 27 8.34 7.44 -7.21
N LEU A 28 7.52 6.74 -6.42
CA LEU A 28 6.97 5.44 -6.82
C LEU A 28 5.87 5.52 -7.87
N PHE A 29 4.90 6.42 -7.70
CA PHE A 29 3.85 6.66 -8.70
C PHE A 29 4.43 7.19 -10.03
N PRO A 30 5.33 8.21 -10.06
CA PRO A 30 6.02 8.63 -11.28
C PRO A 30 6.95 7.57 -11.88
N TYR A 31 7.46 6.61 -11.09
CA TYR A 31 8.18 5.46 -11.64
C TYR A 31 7.23 4.52 -12.39
N ALA A 32 6.09 4.15 -11.79
CA ALA A 32 5.11 3.27 -12.42
C ALA A 32 4.52 3.90 -13.70
N ALA A 33 4.10 5.17 -13.64
CA ALA A 33 3.53 5.87 -14.79
C ALA A 33 4.50 5.96 -16.00
N ARG A 34 5.81 6.11 -15.75
CA ARG A 34 6.82 6.15 -16.82
C ARG A 34 7.16 4.78 -17.41
N ASN A 35 7.17 3.73 -16.59
CA ASN A 35 7.65 2.41 -17.01
C ASN A 35 6.56 1.43 -17.43
N VAL A 36 5.27 1.73 -17.22
CA VAL A 36 4.18 0.75 -17.42
C VAL A 36 4.14 0.18 -18.84
N HIS A 37 4.34 1.02 -19.85
CA HIS A 37 4.34 0.59 -21.24
C HIS A 37 5.46 -0.44 -21.51
N LYS A 38 6.71 -0.08 -21.15
CA LYS A 38 7.87 -0.99 -21.25
C LYS A 38 7.63 -2.30 -20.50
N TYR A 39 7.16 -2.23 -19.25
CA TYR A 39 6.90 -3.39 -18.42
C TYR A 39 5.87 -4.34 -19.07
N LEU A 40 4.76 -3.79 -19.58
CA LEU A 40 3.73 -4.58 -20.24
C LEU A 40 4.24 -5.19 -21.55
N THR A 41 5.00 -4.45 -22.37
CA THR A 41 5.64 -5.00 -23.59
C THR A 41 6.58 -6.16 -23.26
N GLU A 42 7.48 -5.98 -22.30
CA GLU A 42 8.47 -6.99 -21.90
C GLU A 42 7.81 -8.26 -21.33
N ASN A 43 6.75 -8.11 -20.55
CA ASN A 43 6.13 -9.23 -19.84
C ASN A 43 5.00 -9.91 -20.64
N MET A 44 4.34 -9.24 -21.60
CA MET A 44 3.37 -9.87 -22.52
C MET A 44 3.98 -11.00 -23.36
N SER A 45 5.26 -10.90 -23.71
CA SER A 45 5.97 -11.96 -24.45
C SER A 45 6.41 -13.14 -23.58
N ASN A 46 6.43 -12.97 -22.25
CA ASN A 46 6.85 -13.99 -21.30
C ASN A 46 5.62 -14.71 -20.74
N SER A 47 5.28 -15.87 -21.30
CA SER A 47 4.06 -16.66 -21.02
C SER A 47 3.95 -17.27 -19.60
N SER A 48 4.26 -16.50 -18.56
CA SER A 48 4.13 -16.87 -17.15
C SER A 48 2.69 -16.62 -16.68
N SER A 49 2.00 -17.64 -16.16
CA SER A 49 0.56 -17.58 -15.85
C SER A 49 0.13 -16.36 -15.04
N SER A 50 0.91 -15.96 -14.03
CA SER A 50 0.61 -14.81 -13.17
C SER A 50 0.62 -13.46 -13.90
N VAL A 51 1.39 -13.31 -14.97
CA VAL A 51 1.37 -12.09 -15.81
C VAL A 51 0.11 -12.06 -16.66
N THR A 52 -0.25 -13.20 -17.26
CA THR A 52 -1.49 -13.32 -18.07
C THR A 52 -2.72 -12.99 -17.23
N GLU A 53 -2.85 -13.59 -16.04
CA GLU A 53 -3.93 -13.31 -15.09
C GLU A 53 -4.05 -11.82 -14.74
N LEU A 54 -2.92 -11.14 -14.55
CA LEU A 54 -2.90 -9.69 -14.29
C LEU A 54 -3.35 -8.88 -15.52
N VAL A 55 -2.89 -9.23 -16.72
CA VAL A 55 -3.28 -8.57 -17.96
C VAL A 55 -4.79 -8.72 -18.19
N ASP A 56 -5.33 -9.93 -18.00
CA ASP A 56 -6.77 -10.19 -18.08
C ASP A 56 -7.56 -9.35 -17.06
N ALA A 57 -7.08 -9.26 -15.82
CA ALA A 57 -7.68 -8.40 -14.79
C ALA A 57 -7.62 -6.89 -15.13
N LEU A 58 -6.53 -6.43 -15.78
CA LEU A 58 -6.41 -5.04 -16.25
C LEU A 58 -7.28 -4.74 -17.46
N ILE A 59 -7.50 -5.72 -18.34
CA ILE A 59 -8.45 -5.64 -19.47
C ILE A 59 -9.88 -5.55 -18.95
N GLN A 60 -10.27 -6.44 -18.04
CA GLN A 60 -11.59 -6.41 -17.39
C GLN A 60 -11.81 -5.05 -16.70
N LEU A 61 -10.86 -4.60 -15.88
CA LEU A 61 -10.93 -3.32 -15.18
C LEU A 61 -11.01 -2.13 -16.16
N SER A 62 -10.27 -2.15 -17.27
CA SER A 62 -10.35 -1.11 -18.30
C SER A 62 -11.75 -1.04 -18.91
N ASN A 63 -12.35 -2.19 -19.23
CA ASN A 63 -13.67 -2.26 -19.83
C ASN A 63 -14.77 -1.83 -18.83
N GLU A 64 -14.67 -2.24 -17.55
CA GLU A 64 -15.57 -1.78 -16.48
C GLU A 64 -15.47 -0.26 -16.24
N GLN A 65 -14.26 0.31 -16.23
CA GLN A 65 -14.07 1.75 -16.05
C GLN A 65 -14.48 2.55 -17.30
N ASN A 66 -14.37 1.99 -18.52
CA ASN A 66 -14.87 2.61 -19.75
C ASN A 66 -16.40 2.78 -19.74
N LEU A 67 -17.16 1.80 -19.23
CA LEU A 67 -18.62 1.94 -19.07
C LEU A 67 -19.03 3.15 -18.21
N LEU A 68 -18.16 3.56 -17.28
CA LEU A 68 -18.39 4.71 -16.40
C LEU A 68 -17.86 6.03 -16.97
N GLN A 69 -16.74 5.99 -17.71
CA GLN A 69 -16.03 7.18 -18.23
C GLN A 69 -15.52 6.94 -19.67
N PRO A 70 -16.42 6.78 -20.66
CA PRO A 70 -16.07 6.27 -21.99
C PRO A 70 -15.25 7.23 -22.85
N THR A 71 -15.21 8.52 -22.49
CA THR A 71 -14.39 9.56 -23.13
C THR A 71 -12.98 9.69 -22.55
N GLN A 72 -12.70 8.98 -21.45
CA GLN A 72 -11.39 9.04 -20.78
C GLN A 72 -10.67 7.69 -20.90
N ILE A 73 -11.34 6.60 -20.53
CA ILE A 73 -10.77 5.26 -20.46
C ILE A 73 -10.90 4.58 -21.83
N GLU A 74 -9.82 3.98 -22.33
CA GLU A 74 -9.85 3.17 -23.55
C GLU A 74 -10.28 1.74 -23.24
N ALA A 75 -11.37 1.27 -23.85
CA ALA A 75 -11.76 -0.15 -23.81
C ALA A 75 -10.80 -1.01 -24.64
N VAL A 76 -10.53 -2.22 -24.17
CA VAL A 76 -9.77 -3.25 -24.89
C VAL A 76 -10.74 -4.28 -25.47
N GLU A 77 -10.79 -4.35 -26.79
CA GLU A 77 -11.65 -5.23 -27.57
C GLU A 77 -11.02 -6.62 -27.76
N LYS A 78 -11.88 -7.62 -28.00
CA LYS A 78 -11.45 -8.99 -28.19
C LYS A 78 -10.80 -9.17 -29.57
N GLY A 79 -9.55 -9.64 -29.58
CA GLY A 79 -8.79 -9.87 -30.81
C GLY A 79 -7.97 -8.66 -31.28
N GLU A 80 -7.76 -7.65 -30.43
CA GLU A 80 -6.76 -6.62 -30.70
C GLU A 80 -5.33 -7.18 -30.71
N GLU A 81 -4.49 -6.57 -31.53
CA GLU A 81 -3.06 -6.85 -31.58
C GLU A 81 -2.38 -6.51 -30.23
N PRO A 82 -1.40 -7.32 -29.76
CA PRO A 82 -0.77 -7.13 -28.46
C PRO A 82 -0.26 -5.70 -28.19
N ASP A 83 0.36 -5.06 -29.20
CA ASP A 83 0.87 -3.69 -29.07
C ASP A 83 -0.23 -2.65 -28.79
N LYS A 84 -1.44 -2.85 -29.35
CA LYS A 84 -2.60 -1.98 -29.09
C LYS A 84 -3.13 -2.19 -27.67
N ILE A 85 -3.22 -3.44 -27.23
CA ILE A 85 -3.59 -3.78 -25.84
C ILE A 85 -2.62 -3.10 -24.87
N VAL A 86 -1.31 -3.23 -25.09
CA VAL A 86 -0.28 -2.59 -24.25
C VAL A 86 -0.38 -1.06 -24.28
N ALA A 87 -0.63 -0.44 -25.43
CA ALA A 87 -0.81 1.02 -25.53
C ALA A 87 -2.01 1.50 -24.69
N LYS A 88 -3.19 0.88 -24.85
CA LYS A 88 -4.42 1.21 -24.12
C LYS A 88 -4.31 0.99 -22.62
N LEU A 89 -3.81 -0.18 -22.20
CA LEU A 89 -3.60 -0.48 -20.78
C LEU A 89 -2.61 0.50 -20.14
N ALA A 90 -1.53 0.85 -20.85
CA ALA A 90 -0.57 1.84 -20.36
C ALA A 90 -1.16 3.26 -20.24
N ALA A 91 -2.07 3.67 -21.14
CA ALA A 91 -2.78 4.95 -21.04
C ALA A 91 -3.74 4.96 -19.84
N ASN A 92 -4.58 3.93 -19.71
CA ASN A 92 -5.51 3.78 -18.58
C ASN A 92 -4.78 3.76 -17.23
N VAL A 93 -3.69 2.99 -17.11
CA VAL A 93 -2.90 2.90 -15.87
C VAL A 93 -2.28 4.25 -15.49
N LYS A 94 -1.71 5.02 -16.44
CA LYS A 94 -1.17 6.35 -16.15
C LYS A 94 -2.23 7.28 -15.57
N MET A 95 -3.40 7.33 -16.20
CA MET A 95 -4.53 8.14 -15.73
C MET A 95 -5.03 7.71 -14.35
N TRP A 96 -5.11 6.39 -14.07
CA TRP A 96 -5.50 5.90 -12.75
C TRP A 96 -4.49 6.26 -11.66
N ILE A 97 -3.19 6.31 -11.99
CA ILE A 97 -2.12 6.77 -11.09
C ILE A 97 -2.28 8.28 -10.83
N GLU A 98 -2.48 9.08 -11.88
CA GLU A 98 -2.69 10.54 -11.78
C GLU A 98 -3.94 10.90 -10.95
N GLN A 99 -4.98 10.07 -11.02
CA GLN A 99 -6.23 10.21 -10.24
C GLN A 99 -6.18 9.52 -8.86
N ASP A 100 -5.03 9.00 -8.41
CA ASP A 100 -4.82 8.23 -7.17
C ASP A 100 -5.87 7.12 -6.91
N LYS A 101 -6.29 6.43 -7.98
CA LYS A 101 -7.34 5.40 -7.92
C LYS A 101 -6.83 4.17 -7.17
N LYS A 102 -7.53 3.76 -6.10
CA LYS A 102 -7.12 2.66 -5.22
C LYS A 102 -7.54 1.25 -5.72
N LEU A 103 -7.46 1.01 -7.03
CA LEU A 103 -7.94 -0.22 -7.71
C LEU A 103 -7.02 -1.42 -7.49
N THR A 104 -7.57 -2.63 -7.34
CA THR A 104 -6.80 -3.84 -6.98
C THR A 104 -5.79 -4.27 -8.05
N ALA A 105 -6.21 -4.46 -9.29
CA ALA A 105 -5.32 -4.87 -10.38
C ALA A 105 -4.21 -3.83 -10.67
N LEU A 106 -4.53 -2.53 -10.53
CA LEU A 106 -3.54 -1.46 -10.61
C LEU A 106 -2.45 -1.60 -9.53
N LYS A 107 -2.85 -1.76 -8.26
CA LYS A 107 -1.91 -1.94 -7.14
C LYS A 107 -1.01 -3.16 -7.36
N GLN A 108 -1.58 -4.27 -7.84
CA GLN A 108 -0.83 -5.49 -8.17
C GLN A 108 0.20 -5.25 -9.29
N LEU A 109 -0.18 -4.60 -10.38
CA LEU A 109 0.73 -4.21 -11.47
C LEU A 109 1.86 -3.33 -10.95
N GLN A 110 1.55 -2.28 -10.19
CA GLN A 110 2.55 -1.40 -9.62
C GLN A 110 3.54 -2.20 -8.73
N GLY A 111 3.01 -3.10 -7.89
CA GLY A 111 3.80 -4.03 -7.06
C GLY A 111 4.89 -4.78 -7.83
N LEU A 112 4.50 -5.43 -8.93
CA LEU A 112 5.43 -6.21 -9.76
C LEU A 112 6.41 -5.31 -10.53
N MET A 113 5.97 -4.14 -11.00
CA MET A 113 6.84 -3.16 -11.64
C MET A 113 7.95 -2.66 -10.71
N TRP A 114 7.60 -2.33 -9.46
CA TRP A 114 8.55 -1.92 -8.43
C TRP A 114 9.47 -3.09 -8.04
N GLN A 115 8.95 -4.33 -8.02
CA GLN A 115 9.75 -5.54 -7.81
C GLN A 115 10.83 -5.74 -8.88
N GLN A 116 10.45 -5.75 -10.17
CA GLN A 116 11.39 -5.91 -11.30
C GLN A 116 12.48 -4.83 -11.26
N ALA A 117 12.08 -3.59 -11.00
CA ALA A 117 12.98 -2.44 -10.94
C ALA A 117 14.08 -2.59 -9.87
N TYR A 118 13.73 -3.00 -8.66
CA TYR A 118 14.71 -3.24 -7.59
C TYR A 118 15.62 -4.43 -7.88
N VAL A 119 15.08 -5.54 -8.42
CA VAL A 119 15.89 -6.69 -8.85
C VAL A 119 16.92 -6.27 -9.91
N ASN A 120 16.56 -5.34 -10.79
CA ASN A 120 17.44 -4.73 -11.78
C ASN A 120 18.38 -3.65 -11.21
N GLY A 121 18.37 -3.40 -9.89
CA GLY A 121 19.21 -2.38 -9.25
C GLY A 121 18.78 -0.93 -9.51
N GLU A 122 17.55 -0.70 -9.99
CA GLU A 122 17.02 0.64 -10.25
C GLU A 122 16.69 1.36 -8.93
N SER A 123 17.72 1.95 -8.33
CA SER A 123 17.77 2.60 -7.00
C SER A 123 16.63 3.55 -6.60
N LYS A 124 15.79 4.00 -7.55
CA LYS A 124 14.62 4.85 -7.30
C LYS A 124 13.34 4.06 -7.00
N ALA A 125 13.21 2.82 -7.45
CA ALA A 125 11.99 2.02 -7.33
C ALA A 125 11.93 1.21 -6.02
N MET A 126 12.38 1.81 -4.92
CA MET A 126 12.41 1.15 -3.63
C MET A 126 10.99 1.02 -3.08
N CYS A 127 10.43 -0.19 -3.04
CA CYS A 127 9.43 -0.58 -2.05
C CYS A 127 8.05 0.11 -2.07
N MET A 128 7.24 -0.38 -2.98
CA MET A 128 5.87 -0.86 -2.70
C MET A 128 5.74 -2.13 -3.60
N MET A 129 4.86 -3.11 -3.44
CA MET A 129 3.73 -3.34 -2.53
C MET A 129 3.99 -4.57 -1.64
N MET A 130 3.14 -4.75 -0.61
CA MET A 130 3.08 -5.86 0.32
C MET A 130 4.28 -5.95 1.28
N CYS A 131 3.99 -5.87 2.58
CA CYS A 131 4.98 -5.66 3.66
C CYS A 131 6.17 -6.63 3.60
N GLN A 132 5.93 -7.87 3.15
CA GLN A 132 6.97 -8.87 2.94
C GLN A 132 8.09 -8.35 2.02
N TRP A 133 7.76 -7.88 0.81
CA TRP A 133 8.80 -7.51 -0.14
C TRP A 133 9.44 -6.14 0.20
N LEU A 134 8.65 -5.24 0.77
CA LEU A 134 9.08 -3.98 1.41
C LEU A 134 10.23 -4.18 2.40
N LEU A 135 10.15 -5.26 3.17
CA LEU A 135 11.15 -5.65 4.14
C LEU A 135 12.27 -6.51 3.53
N LYS A 136 11.95 -7.43 2.62
CA LYS A 136 12.93 -8.27 1.90
C LYS A 136 14.00 -7.47 1.14
N SER A 137 13.57 -6.33 0.63
CA SER A 137 14.32 -5.50 -0.32
C SER A 137 14.66 -4.12 0.24
N CYS A 138 14.73 -3.99 1.57
CA CYS A 138 15.05 -2.71 2.20
C CYS A 138 16.57 -2.43 2.21
N LYS A 139 16.98 -1.18 2.44
CA LYS A 139 18.40 -0.77 2.52
C LYS A 139 19.22 -1.51 3.59
N HIS A 140 18.57 -2.19 4.52
CA HIS A 140 19.19 -2.91 5.64
C HIS A 140 19.15 -4.44 5.46
N GLY A 141 18.80 -4.95 4.27
CA GLY A 141 18.69 -6.38 3.99
C GLY A 141 17.25 -6.89 4.10
N ASP A 142 17.09 -8.22 4.21
CA ASP A 142 15.79 -8.88 4.31
C ASP A 142 15.26 -8.82 5.74
N LEU A 143 14.28 -7.96 5.98
CA LEU A 143 13.63 -7.80 7.28
C LEU A 143 12.34 -8.64 7.42
N THR A 144 12.04 -9.57 6.50
CA THR A 144 10.79 -10.37 6.58
C THR A 144 10.70 -11.24 7.82
N GLU A 145 11.85 -11.65 8.37
CA GLU A 145 11.94 -12.38 9.63
C GLU A 145 11.33 -11.63 10.83
N PHE A 146 11.19 -10.30 10.74
CA PHE A 146 10.59 -9.45 11.78
C PHE A 146 9.07 -9.25 11.61
N LEU A 147 8.43 -9.83 10.59
CA LEU A 147 6.97 -9.78 10.41
C LEU A 147 6.30 -11.10 10.74
N THR A 148 5.31 -11.05 11.63
CA THR A 148 4.45 -12.19 11.97
C THR A 148 3.23 -12.32 11.05
N GLY A 149 2.88 -11.27 10.28
CA GLY A 149 1.71 -11.25 9.39
C GLY A 149 1.56 -9.95 8.61
N TYR A 150 0.51 -9.85 7.79
CA TYR A 150 0.13 -8.66 7.04
C TYR A 150 -1.39 -8.60 6.87
N PHE A 151 -1.95 -7.39 6.80
CA PHE A 151 -3.38 -7.14 6.66
C PHE A 151 -3.62 -6.11 5.56
N ASP A 152 -4.66 -6.31 4.76
CA ASP A 152 -5.07 -5.45 3.65
C ASP A 152 -6.58 -5.16 3.72
N THR A 153 -7.15 -4.57 2.66
CA THR A 153 -8.58 -4.22 2.63
C THR A 153 -9.54 -5.41 2.75
N ASN A 154 -9.07 -6.66 2.64
CA ASN A 154 -9.92 -7.85 2.83
C ASN A 154 -10.31 -8.06 4.30
N VAL A 155 -9.55 -7.54 5.28
CA VAL A 155 -9.97 -7.56 6.69
C VAL A 155 -11.04 -6.48 6.99
N GLY A 156 -11.13 -5.46 6.12
CA GLY A 156 -12.10 -4.37 6.17
C GLY A 156 -11.46 -2.98 6.05
N PRO A 157 -12.25 -1.90 6.12
CA PRO A 157 -11.75 -0.52 6.07
C PRO A 157 -10.92 -0.17 7.32
N LYS A 158 -9.82 0.59 7.15
CA LYS A 158 -8.97 1.06 8.26
C LYS A 158 -9.67 2.07 9.20
N VAL A 159 -10.86 2.55 8.84
CA VAL A 159 -11.69 3.44 9.68
C VAL A 159 -12.88 2.72 10.33
N ASP A 160 -12.94 1.39 10.24
CA ASP A 160 -13.96 0.55 10.88
C ASP A 160 -13.34 -0.21 12.08
N PRO A 161 -13.82 0.00 13.33
CA PRO A 161 -13.37 -0.76 14.50
C PRO A 161 -13.43 -2.30 14.32
N LEU A 162 -14.39 -2.81 13.55
CA LEU A 162 -14.53 -4.25 13.31
C LEU A 162 -13.35 -4.84 12.55
N SER A 163 -12.64 -4.05 11.73
CA SER A 163 -11.42 -4.48 11.04
C SER A 163 -10.33 -4.84 12.05
N TYR A 164 -10.13 -4.01 13.08
CA TYR A 164 -9.13 -4.27 14.12
C TYR A 164 -9.50 -5.46 15.02
N GLN A 165 -10.79 -5.66 15.31
CA GLN A 165 -11.27 -6.85 16.02
C GLN A 165 -11.07 -8.15 15.22
N ARG A 166 -11.13 -8.09 13.88
CA ARG A 166 -10.79 -9.23 13.01
C ARG A 166 -9.28 -9.50 13.02
N ILE A 167 -8.44 -8.45 12.96
CA ILE A 167 -6.98 -8.55 13.10
C ILE A 167 -6.60 -9.24 14.44
N SER A 168 -7.16 -8.75 15.55
CA SER A 168 -7.00 -9.34 16.90
C SER A 168 -7.25 -10.85 16.93
N LYS A 169 -8.39 -11.28 16.36
CA LYS A 169 -8.79 -12.69 16.30
C LYS A 169 -7.86 -13.54 15.44
N ASP A 170 -7.36 -13.00 14.33
CA ASP A 170 -6.45 -13.71 13.43
C ASP A 170 -5.07 -13.93 14.06
N ILE A 171 -4.49 -12.89 14.67
CA ILE A 171 -3.20 -12.98 15.37
C ILE A 171 -3.30 -13.63 16.77
N LYS A 172 -4.52 -13.83 17.29
CA LYS A 172 -4.84 -14.42 18.60
C LYS A 172 -4.23 -13.64 19.78
N VAL A 173 -4.26 -12.32 19.70
CA VAL A 173 -3.81 -11.39 20.74
C VAL A 173 -4.99 -10.48 21.10
N ASN A 174 -5.28 -10.31 22.40
CA ASN A 174 -6.37 -9.45 22.86
C ASN A 174 -6.17 -8.01 22.36
N GLU A 175 -7.25 -7.30 22.03
CA GLU A 175 -7.20 -5.94 21.48
C GLU A 175 -6.35 -4.99 22.34
N SER A 176 -6.55 -5.04 23.67
CA SER A 176 -5.81 -4.22 24.65
C SER A 176 -4.31 -4.53 24.74
N GLU A 177 -3.85 -5.65 24.17
CA GLU A 177 -2.45 -6.05 24.11
C GLU A 177 -1.80 -5.78 22.74
N ILE A 178 -2.53 -5.11 21.83
CA ILE A 178 -2.03 -4.66 20.52
C ILE A 178 -1.79 -3.15 20.58
N LEU A 179 -0.61 -2.71 20.15
CA LEU A 179 -0.31 -1.31 19.88
C LEU A 179 -0.35 -1.04 18.38
N PHE A 180 -1.22 -0.14 17.94
CA PHE A 180 -1.29 0.32 16.55
C PHE A 180 -0.58 1.66 16.37
N ALA A 181 0.29 1.74 15.35
CA ALA A 181 0.95 2.97 14.95
C ALA A 181 0.48 3.40 13.54
N THR A 182 -0.05 4.62 13.46
CA THR A 182 -0.55 5.27 12.22
C THR A 182 -0.32 6.78 12.33
N ASP A 183 -0.20 7.49 11.22
CA ASP A 183 -0.27 8.97 11.20
C ASP A 183 -1.70 9.48 10.98
N VAL A 184 -2.64 8.60 10.61
CA VAL A 184 -4.01 8.97 10.24
C VAL A 184 -4.92 8.98 11.48
N HIS A 185 -5.36 10.17 11.87
CA HIS A 185 -6.21 10.35 13.06
C HIS A 185 -7.53 9.55 13.01
N ALA A 186 -8.17 9.39 11.85
CA ALA A 186 -9.40 8.62 11.73
C ALA A 186 -9.20 7.12 12.03
N GLU A 187 -8.06 6.55 11.63
CA GLU A 187 -7.70 5.16 11.91
C GLU A 187 -7.34 4.97 13.39
N ALA A 188 -6.63 5.96 13.98
CA ALA A 188 -6.33 5.99 15.40
C ALA A 188 -7.60 5.99 16.28
N ILE A 189 -8.67 6.67 15.85
CA ILE A 189 -9.97 6.64 16.52
C ILE A 189 -10.61 5.24 16.40
N ALA A 190 -10.67 4.66 15.20
CA ALA A 190 -11.27 3.35 14.97
C ALA A 190 -10.56 2.22 15.73
N ALA A 191 -9.23 2.26 15.78
CA ALA A 191 -8.42 1.31 16.56
C ALA A 191 -8.66 1.45 18.08
N LEU A 192 -8.76 2.68 18.59
CA LEU A 192 -9.06 2.94 19.99
C LEU A 192 -10.47 2.46 20.38
N GLU A 193 -11.47 2.67 19.51
CA GLU A 193 -12.85 2.18 19.68
C GLU A 193 -12.93 0.65 19.65
N ALA A 194 -12.05 0.00 18.89
CA ALA A 194 -11.88 -1.45 18.92
C ALA A 194 -11.17 -1.97 20.20
N GLY A 195 -10.59 -1.08 21.02
CA GLY A 195 -9.92 -1.41 22.28
C GLY A 195 -8.39 -1.53 22.19
N LEU A 196 -7.77 -1.13 21.06
CA LEU A 196 -6.32 -1.18 20.90
C LEU A 196 -5.63 -0.02 21.62
N GLN A 197 -4.37 -0.24 21.99
CA GLN A 197 -3.46 0.86 22.31
C GLN A 197 -3.07 1.57 21.00
N VAL A 198 -2.89 2.89 21.01
CA VAL A 198 -2.63 3.67 19.78
C VAL A 198 -1.52 4.71 19.99
N ALA A 199 -0.60 4.79 19.02
CA ALA A 199 0.40 5.85 18.91
C ALA A 199 0.27 6.56 17.55
N LEU A 200 0.14 7.89 17.58
CA LEU A 200 0.14 8.72 16.37
C LEU A 200 1.57 9.04 15.93
N VAL A 201 1.92 8.70 14.70
CA VAL A 201 3.26 8.90 14.14
C VAL A 201 3.34 10.23 13.40
N VAL A 202 4.23 11.11 13.84
CA VAL A 202 4.44 12.45 13.27
C VAL A 202 5.68 12.41 12.40
N ARG A 203 5.51 12.59 11.08
CA ARG A 203 6.65 12.66 10.13
C ARG A 203 6.58 13.89 9.23
N PRO A 204 7.74 14.38 8.72
CA PRO A 204 7.75 15.43 7.71
C PRO A 204 6.94 15.03 6.48
N GLY A 205 5.98 15.88 6.10
CA GLY A 205 5.07 15.66 4.97
C GLY A 205 3.70 15.07 5.33
N ASN A 206 3.49 14.61 6.57
CA ASN A 206 2.17 14.15 7.04
C ASN A 206 1.23 15.34 7.28
N ALA A 207 -0.08 15.07 7.27
CA ALA A 207 -1.08 16.07 7.64
C ALA A 207 -0.89 16.52 9.11
N PRO A 208 -1.09 17.81 9.43
CA PRO A 208 -0.92 18.29 10.80
C PRO A 208 -1.97 17.70 11.73
N LEU A 209 -1.52 17.01 12.80
CA LEU A 209 -2.39 16.56 13.88
C LEU A 209 -3.02 17.74 14.61
N SER A 210 -4.33 17.66 14.87
CA SER A 210 -5.07 18.65 15.65
C SER A 210 -4.63 18.65 17.12
N GLU A 211 -4.95 19.74 17.82
CA GLU A 211 -4.70 19.89 19.26
C GLU A 211 -5.40 18.79 20.08
N GLU A 212 -6.59 18.39 19.68
CA GLU A 212 -7.38 17.33 20.31
C GLU A 212 -6.70 15.97 20.11
N ALA A 213 -6.22 15.68 18.90
CA ALA A 213 -5.50 14.45 18.59
C ALA A 213 -4.20 14.34 19.42
N ARG A 214 -3.44 15.45 19.53
CA ARG A 214 -2.22 15.54 20.33
C ARG A 214 -2.46 15.37 21.84
N LYS A 215 -3.64 15.74 22.35
CA LYS A 215 -4.02 15.57 23.76
C LYS A 215 -4.60 14.18 24.05
N LYS A 216 -5.26 13.55 23.06
CA LYS A 216 -5.92 12.25 23.20
C LYS A 216 -4.98 11.06 23.01
N PHE A 217 -3.97 11.18 22.13
CA PHE A 217 -3.09 10.08 21.76
C PHE A 217 -1.63 10.34 22.11
N ARG A 218 -0.89 9.27 22.43
CA ARG A 218 0.58 9.30 22.44
C ARG A 218 1.07 9.68 21.05
N THR A 219 1.88 10.73 20.93
CA THR A 219 2.55 11.09 19.68
C THR A 219 4.00 10.64 19.70
N VAL A 220 4.51 10.19 18.55
CA VAL A 220 5.91 9.77 18.36
C VAL A 220 6.45 10.27 17.02
N ASP A 221 7.68 10.76 16.98
CA ASP A 221 8.34 11.23 15.75
C ASP A 221 8.97 10.09 14.94
N ASN A 222 9.15 8.92 15.56
CA ASN A 222 9.76 7.75 14.96
C ASN A 222 9.43 6.45 15.73
N ILE A 223 9.57 5.31 15.05
CA ILE A 223 9.22 3.99 15.59
C ILE A 223 10.08 3.58 16.80
N LYS A 224 11.32 4.10 16.95
CA LYS A 224 12.12 3.79 18.15
C LYS A 224 11.48 4.34 19.42
N GLN A 225 10.82 5.50 19.35
CA GLN A 225 10.06 6.07 20.46
C GLN A 225 8.80 5.26 20.82
N ILE A 226 8.38 4.25 20.04
CA ILE A 226 7.26 3.36 20.40
C ILE A 226 7.68 2.35 21.47
N LEU A 227 8.94 1.89 21.41
CA LEU A 227 9.52 0.89 22.30
C LEU A 227 10.08 1.50 23.61
N LEU A 228 10.10 2.83 23.70
CA LEU A 228 10.56 3.61 24.85
C LEU A 228 9.40 4.06 25.75
#